data_AF-A0A830H5J6-F1
#
_entry.id   AF-A0A830H5J6-F1
#
_cell.length_a   1.000
_cell.length_b   1.000
_cell.length_c   1.000
_cell.angle_alpha   90.00
_cell.angle_beta   90.00
_cell.angle_gamma   90.00
#
_symmetry.space_group_name_H-M   'P 1'
#
loop_
_entity.id
_entity.type
_entity.pdbx_description
1 polymer ?
#
loop_
_entity_poly.entity_id
_entity_poly.type
_entity_poly.pdbx_seq_one_letter_code
_entity_poly.pdbx_strand_id
1 'polypeptide(L)'
;MSDASSSGANGSPGVRGVSKRAESGLRYMMVEEARRRCASMFEAYASCTSTTFFLAVPWSCRGDLDALNACLHRYTTDAVLDEDNDDNNATTSTTNDEQTDDDPLTTFLQALPTYALVEGAVDAIADGNAARRAVRALADLRLAIAELFALSALSALGTAVTQNQAPDFYEMKYPSYQLLMPTFLPEETRQSAADALDAVLPSPGGVAVLLGFDHMFISPVFLACGVGLAASLAACTYTRQIPMVKVARRWRYITSSARFASLDASSRMQAPEAHGRARSIAKELATRGYRVFFDAASAGDEAKAYAFKGLSGRLGPIGVHASLLLILFGASYGALASWKGNVFLPGGTDVMVSEVMRPAGVLSTSFPALDSRLRVDDFRIAYTPDGKVDQFYADVALDMPGSEAPEPATTISVNAPLRGRGLTVYQGEWKVAAVRVQARPVTPPLNEETGVQPAPAAWREIALPMAPLRSGGGAAGGERYGAFVPLDDDDVGASAAARRGGALYGASLVARDLQQVAIYGPDGNFVGVRRPGSNKPIVVGGTEIIVNELRGAAGLDLKVDPGVPYVYAGFAGLLVTVFVSYVSHSQIWLWQDGDELFVGGTSNRAKLALLKELEEVLALTNAAGVTAKETATTVMK
;
A
#
# COMPACT_ATOMS: atom_id res chain seq x y z
N MET A 1 3.54 -87.81 13.45
CA MET A 1 2.18 -88.21 13.85
C MET A 1 1.27 -87.15 13.25
N SER A 2 0.94 -87.18 11.95
CA SER A 2 -0.02 -88.10 11.32
C SER A 2 -1.26 -88.27 12.18
N ASP A 3 -2.38 -87.61 11.85
CA ASP A 3 -3.39 -88.27 11.02
C ASP A 3 -4.51 -87.33 10.59
N ALA A 4 -5.04 -87.68 9.42
CA ALA A 4 -6.11 -87.04 8.68
C ALA A 4 -7.41 -87.87 8.76
N SER A 5 -8.52 -87.21 8.40
CA SER A 5 -9.79 -87.70 7.80
C SER A 5 -10.97 -87.04 8.53
N SER A 6 -12.05 -86.59 7.88
CA SER A 6 -12.79 -87.06 6.70
C SER A 6 -13.64 -85.87 6.15
N SER A 7 -13.56 -85.50 4.86
CA SER A 7 -14.45 -85.86 3.72
C SER A 7 -15.97 -85.57 3.86
N GLY A 8 -16.53 -84.74 2.96
CA GLY A 8 -17.96 -84.77 2.62
C GLY A 8 -18.55 -83.46 2.05
N ALA A 9 -18.79 -83.41 0.74
CA ALA A 9 -19.21 -82.27 -0.08
C ALA A 9 -20.73 -81.98 -0.10
N ASN A 10 -21.14 -80.71 -0.30
CA ASN A 10 -22.01 -80.24 -1.41
C ASN A 10 -22.48 -78.77 -1.28
N GLY A 11 -22.40 -78.01 -2.39
CA GLY A 11 -23.46 -77.08 -2.83
C GLY A 11 -23.44 -75.61 -2.38
N SER A 12 -22.91 -74.73 -3.24
CA SER A 12 -23.24 -73.28 -3.38
C SER A 12 -24.77 -73.00 -3.47
N PRO A 13 -25.30 -71.78 -3.14
CA PRO A 13 -24.92 -70.52 -3.81
C PRO A 13 -24.78 -69.28 -2.92
N GLY A 14 -24.03 -68.30 -3.44
CA GLY A 14 -23.60 -67.11 -2.73
C GLY A 14 -24.65 -66.04 -2.45
N VAL A 15 -24.24 -65.07 -1.63
CA VAL A 15 -24.85 -63.74 -1.52
C VAL A 15 -23.76 -62.71 -1.80
N ARG A 16 -24.12 -61.77 -2.67
CA ARG A 16 -23.27 -60.85 -3.45
C ARG A 16 -22.68 -59.74 -2.57
N GLY A 17 -21.36 -59.54 -2.65
CA GLY A 17 -20.74 -58.27 -2.31
C GLY A 17 -21.10 -57.21 -3.34
N VAL A 18 -21.50 -56.02 -2.89
CA VAL A 18 -21.70 -54.85 -3.73
C VAL A 18 -20.37 -54.52 -4.43
N SER A 19 -20.38 -54.27 -5.73
CA SER A 19 -19.15 -53.91 -6.44
C SER A 19 -18.62 -52.57 -5.92
N LYS A 20 -17.30 -52.42 -5.71
CA LYS A 20 -16.66 -51.13 -5.34
C LYS A 20 -17.08 -49.94 -6.21
N ARG A 21 -17.55 -50.21 -7.43
CA ARG A 21 -18.06 -49.22 -8.38
C ARG A 21 -19.45 -48.67 -8.01
N ALA A 22 -20.30 -49.46 -7.36
CA ALA A 22 -21.62 -49.05 -6.88
C ALA A 22 -21.51 -48.22 -5.58
N GLU A 23 -20.61 -48.59 -4.67
CA GLU A 23 -20.29 -47.81 -3.48
C GLU A 23 -19.72 -46.42 -3.82
N SER A 24 -18.84 -46.35 -4.83
CA SER A 24 -18.31 -45.08 -5.35
C SER A 24 -19.40 -44.22 -6.00
N GLY A 25 -20.38 -44.85 -6.66
CA GLY A 25 -21.53 -44.17 -7.24
C GLY A 25 -22.48 -43.60 -6.18
N LEU A 26 -22.73 -44.34 -5.09
CA LEU A 26 -23.53 -43.86 -3.97
C LEU A 26 -22.86 -42.67 -3.28
N ARG A 27 -21.56 -42.75 -3.00
CA ARG A 27 -20.79 -41.64 -2.42
C ARG A 27 -20.82 -40.40 -3.30
N TYR A 28 -20.78 -40.56 -4.62
CA TYR A 28 -20.92 -39.44 -5.55
C TYR A 28 -22.30 -38.78 -5.44
N MET A 29 -23.38 -39.57 -5.41
CA MET A 29 -24.75 -39.07 -5.27
C MET A 29 -24.97 -38.36 -3.92
N MET A 30 -24.39 -38.88 -2.83
CA MET A 30 -24.45 -38.24 -1.51
C MET A 30 -23.75 -36.88 -1.49
N VAL A 31 -22.57 -36.77 -2.12
CA VAL A 31 -21.85 -35.50 -2.24
C VAL A 31 -22.65 -34.49 -3.06
N GLU A 32 -23.32 -34.93 -4.13
CA GLU A 32 -24.14 -34.06 -4.98
C GLU A 32 -25.41 -33.57 -4.24
N GLU A 33 -26.06 -34.44 -3.47
CA GLU A 33 -27.22 -34.06 -2.64
C GLU A 33 -26.81 -33.17 -1.46
N ALA A 34 -25.69 -33.45 -0.78
CA ALA A 34 -25.13 -32.59 0.26
C ALA A 34 -24.82 -31.19 -0.28
N ARG A 35 -24.24 -31.10 -1.49
CA ARG A 35 -23.95 -29.83 -2.17
C ARG A 35 -25.21 -29.06 -2.52
N ARG A 36 -26.30 -29.75 -2.91
CA ARG A 36 -27.60 -29.11 -3.18
C ARG A 36 -28.27 -28.62 -1.89
N ARG A 37 -28.27 -29.43 -0.82
CA ARG A 37 -28.94 -29.12 0.45
C ARG A 37 -28.21 -28.05 1.28
N CYS A 38 -26.89 -27.97 1.18
CA CYS A 38 -26.06 -26.99 1.88
C CYS A 38 -25.65 -25.79 0.99
N ALA A 39 -26.27 -25.60 -0.17
CA ALA A 39 -25.89 -24.58 -1.16
C ALA A 39 -25.84 -23.15 -0.58
N SER A 40 -26.80 -22.78 0.27
CA SER A 40 -26.83 -21.45 0.90
C SER A 40 -25.66 -21.22 1.88
N MET A 41 -25.24 -22.26 2.59
CA MET A 41 -24.08 -22.20 3.50
C MET A 41 -22.76 -22.16 2.72
N PHE A 42 -22.71 -22.84 1.57
CA PHE A 42 -21.60 -22.73 0.62
C PHE A 42 -21.48 -21.30 0.09
N GLU A 43 -22.58 -20.67 -0.32
CA GLU A 43 -22.60 -19.28 -0.80
C GLU A 43 -22.22 -18.29 0.31
N ALA A 44 -22.71 -18.50 1.53
CA ALA A 44 -22.34 -17.67 2.69
C ALA A 44 -20.84 -17.76 3.00
N TYR A 45 -20.29 -18.98 3.07
CA TYR A 45 -18.86 -19.19 3.29
C TYR A 45 -18.00 -18.65 2.13
N ALA A 46 -18.42 -18.85 0.87
CA ALA A 46 -17.74 -18.31 -0.30
C ALA A 46 -17.78 -16.78 -0.35
N SER A 47 -18.90 -16.15 0.05
CA SER A 47 -19.03 -14.70 0.16
C SER A 47 -18.17 -14.14 1.29
N CYS A 48 -18.05 -14.85 2.42
CA CYS A 48 -17.17 -14.43 3.51
C CYS A 48 -15.69 -14.54 3.11
N THR A 49 -15.28 -15.64 2.50
CA THR A 49 -13.88 -15.85 2.08
C THR A 49 -13.45 -14.93 0.93
N SER A 50 -14.36 -14.54 0.03
CA SER A 50 -14.07 -13.58 -1.04
C SER A 50 -13.94 -12.12 -0.56
N THR A 51 -14.47 -11.81 0.63
CA THR A 51 -14.38 -10.46 1.22
C THR A 51 -13.37 -10.37 2.37
N THR A 52 -12.80 -11.50 2.79
CA THR A 52 -11.88 -11.62 3.92
C THR A 52 -10.48 -11.99 3.46
N PHE A 53 -9.47 -11.27 3.93
CA PHE A 53 -8.06 -11.53 3.63
C PHE A 53 -7.63 -12.95 4.06
N PHE A 54 -6.88 -13.67 3.23
CA PHE A 54 -6.55 -15.12 3.39
C PHE A 54 -6.03 -15.52 4.78
N LEU A 55 -5.23 -14.67 5.43
CA LEU A 55 -4.70 -14.94 6.79
C LEU A 55 -5.76 -14.82 7.90
N ALA A 56 -6.85 -14.10 7.66
CA ALA A 56 -7.93 -13.89 8.61
C ALA A 56 -9.18 -14.75 8.32
N VAL A 57 -9.21 -15.47 7.18
CA VAL A 57 -10.30 -16.38 6.79
C VAL A 57 -10.58 -17.44 7.88
N PRO A 58 -9.56 -18.12 8.47
CA PRO A 58 -9.83 -19.16 9.47
C PRO A 58 -10.49 -18.64 10.75
N TRP A 59 -10.39 -17.33 11.03
CA TRP A 59 -10.96 -16.69 12.22
C TRP A 59 -12.26 -15.95 11.92
N SER A 60 -12.31 -15.19 10.82
CA SER A 60 -13.44 -14.30 10.51
C SER A 60 -14.61 -15.05 9.88
N CYS A 61 -14.33 -16.13 9.13
CA CYS A 61 -15.36 -16.96 8.48
C CYS A 61 -15.61 -18.27 9.23
N ARG A 62 -15.13 -18.39 10.47
CA ARG A 62 -15.23 -19.61 11.27
C ARG A 62 -16.69 -20.01 11.52
N GLY A 63 -17.56 -19.05 11.80
CA GLY A 63 -18.99 -19.33 12.01
C GLY A 63 -19.68 -19.93 10.77
N ASP A 64 -19.39 -19.37 9.59
CA ASP A 64 -19.93 -19.87 8.31
C ASP A 64 -19.34 -21.24 7.95
N LEU A 65 -18.05 -21.46 8.24
CA LEU A 65 -17.39 -22.75 8.06
C LEU A 65 -17.96 -23.82 9.00
N ASP A 66 -18.17 -23.50 10.28
CA ASP A 66 -18.75 -24.41 11.26
C ASP A 66 -20.20 -24.76 10.87
N ALA A 67 -20.97 -23.79 10.38
CA ALA A 67 -22.32 -24.01 9.86
C ALA A 67 -22.32 -24.89 8.60
N LEU A 68 -21.38 -24.67 7.68
CA LEU A 68 -21.21 -25.47 6.48
C LEU A 68 -20.81 -26.91 6.82
N ASN A 69 -19.83 -27.09 7.70
CA ASN A 69 -19.36 -28.41 8.14
C ASN A 69 -20.46 -29.15 8.90
N ALA A 70 -21.19 -28.48 9.78
CA ALA A 70 -22.33 -29.07 10.48
C ALA A 70 -23.48 -29.45 9.54
N CYS A 71 -23.63 -28.75 8.41
CA CYS A 71 -24.58 -29.11 7.36
C CYS A 71 -24.10 -30.34 6.57
N LEU A 72 -22.85 -30.32 6.09
CA LEU A 72 -22.24 -31.40 5.32
C LEU A 72 -22.22 -32.71 6.10
N HIS A 73 -21.84 -32.67 7.38
CA HIS A 73 -21.82 -33.85 8.25
C HIS A 73 -23.18 -34.57 8.35
N ARG A 74 -24.32 -33.90 8.13
CA ARG A 74 -25.64 -34.55 8.14
C ARG A 74 -25.90 -35.41 6.90
N TYR A 75 -25.14 -35.21 5.83
CA TYR A 75 -25.37 -35.84 4.53
C TYR A 75 -24.19 -36.68 4.04
N THR A 76 -23.03 -36.61 4.73
CA THR A 76 -21.79 -37.29 4.32
C THR A 76 -21.25 -38.26 5.38
N THR A 77 -22.01 -38.56 6.44
CA THR A 77 -21.63 -39.57 7.44
C THR A 77 -21.90 -41.00 6.95
N ASP A 78 -21.11 -41.95 7.45
CA ASP A 78 -21.32 -43.38 7.17
C ASP A 78 -22.71 -43.87 7.62
N ALA A 79 -23.32 -43.23 8.63
CA ALA A 79 -24.70 -43.49 9.02
C ALA A 79 -25.75 -43.20 7.92
N VAL A 80 -25.47 -42.29 6.96
CA VAL A 80 -26.34 -42.00 5.81
C VAL A 80 -26.07 -42.99 4.66
N LEU A 81 -24.84 -43.50 4.55
CA LEU A 81 -24.52 -44.65 3.69
C LEU A 81 -25.22 -45.92 4.16
N ASP A 82 -25.41 -46.06 5.47
CA ASP A 82 -26.11 -47.17 6.10
C ASP A 82 -27.65 -47.01 6.00
N GLU A 83 -28.22 -45.80 6.14
CA GLU A 83 -29.66 -45.54 5.91
C GLU A 83 -30.09 -45.82 4.45
N ASP A 84 -29.29 -45.43 3.45
CA ASP A 84 -29.54 -45.78 2.04
C ASP A 84 -29.31 -47.28 1.74
N ASN A 85 -28.60 -48.00 2.62
CA ASN A 85 -28.44 -49.46 2.58
C ASN A 85 -29.59 -50.18 3.31
N ASP A 86 -30.17 -49.56 4.34
CA ASP A 86 -31.19 -50.12 5.22
C ASP A 86 -32.59 -50.12 4.60
N ASP A 87 -32.85 -49.31 3.57
CA ASP A 87 -34.02 -49.49 2.70
C ASP A 87 -34.00 -50.83 1.94
N ASN A 88 -32.87 -51.55 1.93
CA ASN A 88 -32.70 -52.84 1.25
C ASN A 88 -32.37 -54.05 2.12
N ASN A 89 -32.12 -53.95 3.43
CA ASN A 89 -32.10 -55.18 4.25
C ASN A 89 -32.14 -54.93 5.76
N ALA A 90 -33.17 -55.45 6.41
CA ALA A 90 -33.32 -55.47 7.85
C ALA A 90 -32.29 -56.39 8.55
N THR A 91 -31.88 -55.94 9.75
CA THR A 91 -31.44 -56.70 10.94
C THR A 91 -29.93 -56.96 11.13
N THR A 92 -29.50 -56.59 12.34
CA THR A 92 -28.53 -57.23 13.28
C THR A 92 -27.17 -56.55 13.56
N SER A 93 -27.15 -55.85 14.71
CA SER A 93 -26.17 -55.80 15.82
C SER A 93 -24.73 -55.29 15.63
N THR A 94 -24.52 -54.07 16.16
CA THR A 94 -23.56 -53.64 17.20
C THR A 94 -22.22 -54.37 17.38
N THR A 95 -21.12 -53.61 17.35
CA THR A 95 -20.02 -53.66 18.34
C THR A 95 -19.31 -52.30 18.45
N ASN A 96 -18.93 -51.93 19.67
CA ASN A 96 -18.23 -50.72 20.08
C ASN A 96 -16.76 -50.68 19.63
N ASP A 97 -16.21 -49.49 19.41
CA ASP A 97 -14.82 -49.19 19.76
C ASP A 97 -14.68 -47.73 20.23
N GLU A 98 -13.88 -47.59 21.28
CA GLU A 98 -13.65 -46.41 22.11
C GLU A 98 -12.49 -45.60 21.50
N GLN A 99 -12.75 -44.36 21.07
CA GLN A 99 -11.72 -43.47 20.53
C GLN A 99 -11.68 -42.15 21.30
N THR A 100 -10.49 -41.88 21.84
CA THR A 100 -10.10 -40.73 22.68
C THR A 100 -10.33 -39.39 21.99
N ASP A 101 -10.99 -38.49 22.70
CA ASP A 101 -11.18 -37.08 22.36
C ASP A 101 -9.84 -36.33 22.32
N ASP A 102 -9.26 -36.19 21.12
CA ASP A 102 -8.34 -35.09 20.81
C ASP A 102 -9.12 -34.04 19.99
N ASP A 103 -9.19 -32.81 20.51
CA ASP A 103 -9.93 -31.69 19.91
C ASP A 103 -9.47 -31.46 18.45
N PRO A 104 -10.34 -31.64 17.44
CA PRO A 104 -10.00 -31.53 16.02
C PRO A 104 -9.45 -30.15 15.65
N LEU A 105 -9.71 -29.12 16.45
CA LEU A 105 -9.13 -27.80 16.29
C LEU A 105 -7.62 -27.79 16.51
N THR A 106 -7.13 -28.58 17.47
CA THR A 106 -5.71 -28.65 17.83
C THR A 106 -4.93 -29.36 16.73
N THR A 107 -5.49 -30.46 16.22
CA THR A 107 -4.93 -31.24 15.12
C THR A 107 -4.91 -30.44 13.80
N PHE A 108 -5.95 -29.63 13.54
CA PHE A 108 -6.01 -28.75 12.37
C PHE A 108 -5.03 -27.57 12.47
N LEU A 109 -4.94 -26.92 13.65
CA LEU A 109 -3.98 -25.85 13.89
C LEU A 109 -2.54 -26.35 13.72
N GLN A 110 -2.22 -27.55 14.22
CA GLN A 110 -0.90 -28.19 14.04
C GLN A 110 -0.60 -28.56 12.58
N ALA A 111 -1.61 -28.77 11.75
CA ALA A 111 -1.46 -29.08 10.32
C ALA A 111 -1.26 -27.83 9.43
N LEU A 112 -1.51 -26.61 9.94
CA LEU A 112 -1.29 -25.39 9.18
C LEU A 112 0.22 -25.10 9.04
N PRO A 113 0.74 -24.82 7.84
CA PRO A 113 2.16 -24.49 7.64
C PRO A 113 2.62 -23.27 8.45
N THR A 114 1.70 -22.39 8.82
CA THR A 114 1.95 -21.24 9.69
C THR A 114 2.16 -21.61 11.16
N TYR A 115 1.59 -22.71 11.65
CA TYR A 115 1.75 -23.13 13.05
C TYR A 115 3.18 -23.61 13.31
N ALA A 116 3.74 -24.45 12.42
CA ALA A 116 5.14 -24.87 12.51
C ALA A 116 6.14 -23.71 12.38
N LEU A 117 5.81 -22.67 11.60
CA LEU A 117 6.61 -21.44 11.50
C LEU A 117 6.55 -20.60 12.80
N VAL A 118 5.40 -20.55 13.45
CA VAL A 118 5.22 -19.83 14.72
C VAL A 118 5.87 -20.58 15.88
N GLU A 119 5.69 -21.90 16.00
CA GLU A 119 6.37 -22.73 17.00
C GLU A 119 7.89 -22.69 16.81
N GLY A 120 8.39 -22.87 15.58
CA GLY A 120 9.81 -22.77 15.28
C GLY A 120 10.40 -21.38 15.57
N ALA A 121 9.61 -20.31 15.40
CA ALA A 121 10.03 -18.96 15.77
C ALA A 121 10.04 -18.77 17.30
N VAL A 122 9.05 -19.30 18.02
CA VAL A 122 8.95 -19.25 19.49
C VAL A 122 10.09 -20.06 20.14
N ASP A 123 10.39 -21.25 19.62
CA ASP A 123 11.49 -22.10 20.09
C ASP A 123 12.87 -21.52 19.76
N ALA A 124 13.02 -20.87 18.59
CA ALA A 124 14.24 -20.14 18.23
C ALA A 124 14.46 -18.88 19.09
N ILE A 125 13.39 -18.28 19.62
CA ILE A 125 13.45 -17.19 20.60
C ILE A 125 13.83 -17.74 21.99
N ALA A 126 13.40 -18.97 22.33
CA ALA A 126 13.71 -19.64 23.60
C ALA A 126 15.16 -20.16 23.67
N ASP A 127 15.75 -20.60 22.56
CA ASP A 127 17.19 -20.94 22.49
C ASP A 127 18.04 -19.68 22.27
N GLY A 128 18.67 -19.18 23.34
CA GLY A 128 19.54 -18.01 23.31
C GLY A 128 20.72 -18.11 22.32
N ASN A 129 21.11 -19.31 21.87
CA ASN A 129 22.11 -19.50 20.83
C ASN A 129 21.53 -19.44 19.40
N ALA A 130 20.28 -19.91 19.20
CA ALA A 130 19.55 -19.74 17.94
C ALA A 130 19.21 -18.26 17.71
N ALA A 131 18.68 -17.56 18.71
CA ALA A 131 18.38 -16.13 18.64
C ALA A 131 19.63 -15.29 18.27
N ARG A 132 20.79 -15.59 18.87
CA ARG A 132 22.06 -14.91 18.53
C ARG A 132 22.51 -15.19 17.10
N ARG A 133 22.31 -16.41 16.58
CA ARG A 133 22.61 -16.75 15.19
C ARG A 133 21.68 -16.02 14.23
N ALA A 134 20.38 -15.97 14.53
CA ALA A 134 19.39 -15.26 13.74
C ALA A 134 19.69 -13.75 13.68
N VAL A 135 19.96 -13.11 14.82
CA VAL A 135 20.32 -11.68 14.87
C VAL A 135 21.61 -11.41 14.08
N ARG A 136 22.59 -12.31 14.09
CA ARG A 136 23.81 -12.17 13.26
C ARG A 136 23.52 -12.30 11.76
N ALA A 137 22.64 -13.21 11.37
CA ALA A 137 22.22 -13.38 9.98
C ALA A 137 21.45 -12.14 9.49
N LEU A 138 20.52 -11.62 10.29
CA LEU A 138 19.77 -10.38 10.00
C LEU A 138 20.68 -9.15 9.93
N ALA A 139 21.77 -9.11 10.71
CA ALA A 139 22.73 -8.01 10.65
C ALA A 139 23.67 -8.05 9.43
N ASP A 140 23.49 -9.01 8.50
CA ASP A 140 24.31 -9.10 7.29
C ASP A 140 23.95 -8.01 6.27
N LEU A 141 24.98 -7.35 5.72
CA LEU A 141 24.77 -6.25 4.77
C LEU A 141 24.26 -6.74 3.41
N ARG A 142 24.68 -7.93 2.96
CA ARG A 142 24.25 -8.51 1.68
C ARG A 142 22.78 -8.88 1.73
N LEU A 143 22.31 -9.39 2.88
CA LEU A 143 20.88 -9.66 3.10
C LEU A 143 20.07 -8.38 2.99
N ALA A 144 20.43 -7.32 3.72
CA ALA A 144 19.72 -6.05 3.67
C ALA A 144 19.67 -5.44 2.25
N ILE A 145 20.77 -5.55 1.49
CA ILE A 145 20.80 -5.12 0.08
C ILE A 145 19.85 -5.97 -0.77
N ALA A 146 19.84 -7.29 -0.59
CA ALA A 146 18.94 -8.18 -1.31
C ALA A 146 17.46 -7.90 -0.97
N GLU A 147 17.13 -7.63 0.30
CA GLU A 147 15.78 -7.23 0.73
C GLU A 147 15.33 -5.93 0.06
N LEU A 148 16.21 -4.93 -0.04
CA LEU A 148 15.92 -3.68 -0.77
C LEU A 148 15.67 -3.93 -2.27
N PHE A 149 16.48 -4.79 -2.91
CA PHE A 149 16.24 -5.16 -4.31
C PHE A 149 14.93 -5.92 -4.49
N ALA A 150 14.57 -6.81 -3.56
CA ALA A 150 13.29 -7.52 -3.59
C ALA A 150 12.11 -6.54 -3.49
N LEU A 151 12.14 -5.61 -2.52
CA LEU A 151 11.11 -4.57 -2.39
C LEU A 151 11.02 -3.67 -3.62
N SER A 152 12.17 -3.31 -4.22
CA SER A 152 12.20 -2.53 -5.46
C SER A 152 11.61 -3.29 -6.64
N ALA A 153 11.90 -4.59 -6.78
CA ALA A 153 11.36 -5.44 -7.83
C ALA A 153 9.85 -5.62 -7.68
N LEU A 154 9.36 -5.84 -6.46
CA LEU A 154 7.93 -5.90 -6.15
C LEU A 154 7.23 -4.56 -6.46
N SER A 155 7.86 -3.42 -6.11
CA SER A 155 7.30 -2.09 -6.44
C SER A 155 7.21 -1.87 -7.96
N ALA A 156 8.22 -2.29 -8.71
CA ALA A 156 8.19 -2.25 -10.18
C ALA A 156 7.11 -3.18 -10.75
N LEU A 157 6.95 -4.38 -10.20
CA LEU A 157 5.90 -5.31 -10.58
C LEU A 157 4.50 -4.74 -10.30
N GLY A 158 4.28 -4.11 -9.15
CA GLY A 158 3.01 -3.44 -8.80
C GLY A 158 2.69 -2.24 -9.69
N THR A 159 3.70 -1.69 -10.38
CA THR A 159 3.49 -0.65 -11.41
C THR A 159 3.11 -1.28 -12.76
N ALA A 160 3.67 -2.44 -13.09
CA ALA A 160 3.38 -3.16 -14.33
C ALA A 160 1.99 -3.85 -14.30
N VAL A 161 1.58 -4.35 -13.14
CA VAL A 161 0.27 -4.96 -12.91
C VAL A 161 -0.75 -3.87 -12.59
N THR A 162 -1.86 -3.82 -13.32
CA THR A 162 -2.95 -2.88 -13.02
C THR A 162 -3.47 -3.12 -11.60
N GLN A 163 -3.60 -2.09 -10.78
CA GLN A 163 -3.97 -2.24 -9.37
C GLN A 163 -5.48 -2.02 -9.15
N ASN A 164 -6.01 -2.59 -8.07
CA ASN A 164 -7.39 -2.39 -7.59
C ASN A 164 -8.50 -2.69 -8.61
N GLN A 165 -8.32 -3.71 -9.45
CA GLN A 165 -9.40 -4.18 -10.34
C GLN A 165 -10.11 -5.38 -9.71
N ALA A 166 -11.30 -5.72 -10.23
CA ALA A 166 -12.00 -6.92 -9.80
C ALA A 166 -11.21 -8.19 -10.15
N PRO A 167 -11.29 -9.30 -9.38
CA PRO A 167 -10.57 -10.53 -9.67
C PRO A 167 -10.72 -11.03 -11.11
N ASP A 168 -11.94 -10.97 -11.67
CA ASP A 168 -12.24 -11.38 -13.05
C ASP A 168 -11.44 -10.61 -14.11
N PHE A 169 -11.10 -9.34 -13.84
CA PHE A 169 -10.27 -8.55 -14.73
C PHE A 169 -8.88 -9.18 -14.93
N TYR A 170 -8.30 -9.74 -13.87
CA TYR A 170 -6.97 -10.33 -13.92
C TYR A 170 -6.96 -11.65 -14.67
N GLU A 171 -7.98 -12.49 -14.47
CA GLU A 171 -8.19 -13.71 -15.25
C GLU A 171 -8.33 -13.40 -16.75
N MET A 172 -9.19 -12.44 -17.09
CA MET A 172 -9.38 -12.06 -18.50
C MET A 172 -8.13 -11.43 -19.13
N LYS A 173 -7.35 -10.67 -18.36
CA LYS A 173 -6.16 -9.97 -18.87
C LYS A 173 -4.93 -10.87 -18.94
N TYR A 174 -4.81 -11.84 -18.04
CA TYR A 174 -3.66 -12.73 -17.93
C TYR A 174 -4.10 -14.22 -17.86
N PRO A 175 -4.75 -14.74 -18.93
CA PRO A 175 -5.40 -16.05 -18.89
C PRO A 175 -4.45 -17.25 -18.98
N SER A 176 -3.21 -17.08 -19.47
CA SER A 176 -2.24 -18.18 -19.60
C SER A 176 -0.79 -17.71 -19.50
N TYR A 177 0.11 -18.62 -19.10
CA TYR A 177 1.55 -18.33 -19.00
C TYR A 177 2.21 -18.08 -20.35
N GLN A 178 1.59 -18.48 -21.46
CA GLN A 178 2.13 -18.28 -22.82
C GLN A 178 2.43 -16.80 -23.11
N LEU A 179 1.61 -15.89 -22.59
CA LEU A 179 1.77 -14.44 -22.74
C LEU A 179 2.99 -13.87 -22.00
N LEU A 180 3.48 -14.58 -20.99
CA LEU A 180 4.63 -14.18 -20.18
C LEU A 180 5.95 -14.79 -20.70
N MET A 181 5.87 -15.75 -21.62
CA MET A 181 7.06 -16.42 -22.14
C MET A 181 7.81 -15.57 -23.17
N PRO A 182 9.15 -15.61 -23.19
CA PRO A 182 9.92 -14.82 -24.13
C PRO A 182 9.60 -15.16 -25.59
N THR A 183 9.35 -14.13 -26.40
CA THR A 183 8.95 -14.27 -27.81
C THR A 183 10.04 -14.88 -28.71
N PHE A 184 11.28 -14.98 -28.23
CA PHE A 184 12.36 -15.65 -28.95
C PHE A 184 12.27 -17.18 -28.91
N LEU A 185 11.43 -17.75 -28.04
CA LEU A 185 11.16 -19.19 -28.01
C LEU A 185 10.16 -19.59 -29.11
N PRO A 186 10.33 -20.75 -29.77
CA PRO A 186 9.38 -21.24 -30.76
C PRO A 186 7.96 -21.37 -30.18
N GLU A 187 6.93 -21.12 -31.00
CA GLU A 187 5.51 -21.13 -30.58
C GLU A 187 5.12 -22.42 -29.87
N GLU A 188 5.50 -23.56 -30.43
CA GLU A 188 5.20 -24.89 -29.89
C GLU A 188 5.86 -25.10 -28.52
N THR A 189 7.07 -24.56 -28.32
CA THR A 189 7.78 -24.60 -27.04
C THR A 189 7.10 -23.71 -26.00
N ARG A 190 6.60 -22.52 -26.40
CA ARG A 190 5.86 -21.63 -25.49
C ARG A 190 4.51 -22.24 -25.10
N GLN A 191 3.79 -22.82 -26.05
CA GLN A 191 2.50 -23.46 -25.79
C GLN A 191 2.66 -24.67 -24.87
N SER A 192 3.54 -25.61 -25.21
CA SER A 192 3.75 -26.82 -24.40
C SER A 192 4.23 -26.53 -22.98
N ALA A 193 5.10 -25.52 -22.81
CA ALA A 193 5.53 -25.09 -21.48
C ALA A 193 4.41 -24.36 -20.71
N ALA A 194 3.57 -23.57 -21.39
CA ALA A 194 2.42 -22.92 -20.77
C ALA A 194 1.38 -23.94 -20.31
N ASP A 195 1.02 -24.90 -21.16
CA ASP A 195 0.08 -25.98 -20.82
C ASP A 195 0.57 -26.80 -19.61
N ALA A 196 1.88 -27.04 -19.52
CA ALA A 196 2.48 -27.73 -18.38
C ALA A 196 2.39 -26.92 -17.07
N LEU A 197 2.51 -25.59 -17.15
CA LEU A 197 2.37 -24.70 -15.99
C LEU A 197 0.90 -24.52 -15.59
N ASP A 198 0.01 -24.27 -16.56
CA ASP A 198 -1.44 -24.10 -16.35
C ASP A 198 -2.08 -25.38 -15.78
N ALA A 199 -1.47 -26.56 -15.98
CA ALA A 199 -1.90 -27.81 -15.36
C ALA A 199 -1.58 -27.93 -13.85
N VAL A 200 -0.62 -27.15 -13.34
CA VAL A 200 -0.09 -27.28 -11.97
C VAL A 200 -0.34 -26.01 -11.14
N LEU A 201 -0.36 -24.84 -11.77
CA LEU A 201 -0.52 -23.54 -11.13
C LEU A 201 -1.82 -22.87 -11.62
N PRO A 202 -2.44 -22.00 -10.81
CA PRO A 202 -3.46 -21.09 -11.31
C PRO A 202 -2.93 -20.26 -12.47
N SER A 203 -3.83 -19.67 -13.27
CA SER A 203 -3.43 -18.71 -14.31
C SER A 203 -2.53 -17.61 -13.72
N PRO A 204 -1.70 -16.93 -14.53
CA PRO A 204 -0.91 -15.81 -14.02
C PRO A 204 -1.75 -14.72 -13.34
N GLY A 205 -2.98 -14.49 -13.84
CA GLY A 205 -3.95 -13.61 -13.19
C GLY A 205 -4.39 -14.14 -11.82
N GLY A 206 -4.71 -15.43 -11.73
CA GLY A 206 -5.04 -16.10 -10.46
C GLY A 206 -3.89 -16.06 -9.46
N VAL A 207 -2.65 -16.27 -9.88
CA VAL A 207 -1.45 -16.14 -9.02
C VAL A 207 -1.26 -14.71 -8.54
N ALA A 208 -1.47 -13.71 -9.41
CA ALA A 208 -1.37 -12.31 -9.02
C ALA A 208 -2.37 -11.97 -7.92
N VAL A 209 -3.63 -12.40 -8.03
CA VAL A 209 -4.66 -12.20 -7.00
C VAL A 209 -4.33 -13.01 -5.73
N LEU A 210 -3.91 -14.26 -5.86
CA LEU A 210 -3.57 -15.12 -4.72
C LEU A 210 -2.43 -14.54 -3.86
N LEU A 211 -1.41 -13.97 -4.51
CA LEU A 211 -0.29 -13.33 -3.82
C LEU A 211 -0.56 -11.88 -3.40
N GLY A 212 -1.71 -11.31 -3.76
CA GLY A 212 -2.10 -9.93 -3.46
C GLY A 212 -1.40 -8.87 -4.32
N PHE A 213 -0.89 -9.23 -5.50
CA PHE A 213 -0.19 -8.31 -6.42
C PHE A 213 -1.13 -7.33 -7.13
N ASP A 214 -2.44 -7.56 -7.08
CA ASP A 214 -3.51 -6.61 -7.39
C ASP A 214 -3.55 -5.41 -6.41
N HIS A 215 -2.97 -5.61 -5.21
CA HIS A 215 -2.77 -4.60 -4.18
C HIS A 215 -1.35 -4.67 -3.59
N MET A 216 -0.33 -4.41 -4.43
CA MET A 216 1.08 -4.70 -4.15
C MET A 216 1.57 -4.27 -2.75
N PHE A 217 1.27 -3.04 -2.32
CA PHE A 217 1.80 -2.47 -1.07
C PHE A 217 1.18 -3.04 0.22
N ILE A 218 0.07 -3.76 0.11
CA ILE A 218 -0.54 -4.52 1.22
C ILE A 218 -0.41 -6.03 1.04
N SER A 219 0.23 -6.47 -0.04
CA SER A 219 0.45 -7.90 -0.30
C SER A 219 1.26 -8.54 0.85
N PRO A 220 0.95 -9.78 1.25
CA PRO A 220 1.72 -10.49 2.27
C PRO A 220 3.21 -10.54 1.94
N VAL A 221 3.54 -10.71 0.65
CA VAL A 221 4.93 -10.79 0.17
C VAL A 221 5.66 -9.46 0.39
N PHE A 222 5.06 -8.33 -0.01
CA PHE A 222 5.68 -7.02 0.17
C PHE A 222 5.84 -6.67 1.65
N LEU A 223 4.80 -6.93 2.47
CA LEU A 223 4.85 -6.67 3.90
C LEU A 223 5.88 -7.58 4.61
N ALA A 224 6.00 -8.85 4.22
CA ALA A 224 7.01 -9.76 4.76
C ALA A 224 8.44 -9.28 4.44
N CYS A 225 8.70 -8.86 3.20
CA CYS A 225 9.98 -8.25 2.84
C CYS A 225 10.24 -6.95 3.62
N GLY A 226 9.21 -6.13 3.85
CA GLY A 226 9.30 -4.94 4.69
C GLY A 226 9.67 -5.27 6.14
N VAL A 227 9.00 -6.25 6.76
CA VAL A 227 9.31 -6.73 8.12
C VAL A 227 10.74 -7.29 8.18
N GLY A 228 11.18 -8.05 7.18
CA GLY A 228 12.55 -8.54 7.06
C GLY A 228 13.56 -7.39 7.08
N LEU A 229 13.37 -6.39 6.22
CA LEU A 229 14.23 -5.20 6.18
C LEU A 229 14.24 -4.44 7.52
N ALA A 230 13.08 -4.29 8.16
CA ALA A 230 12.98 -3.67 9.48
C ALA A 230 13.81 -4.44 10.53
N ALA A 231 13.70 -5.77 10.53
CA ALA A 231 14.46 -6.64 11.41
C ALA A 231 15.98 -6.55 11.13
N SER A 232 16.39 -6.50 9.86
CA SER A 232 17.79 -6.31 9.45
C SER A 232 18.36 -4.98 9.93
N LEU A 233 17.62 -3.87 9.79
CA LEU A 233 18.01 -2.55 10.30
C LEU A 233 18.12 -2.53 11.84
N ALA A 234 17.15 -3.13 12.54
CA ALA A 234 17.17 -3.23 13.99
C ALA A 234 18.36 -4.08 14.48
N ALA A 235 18.59 -5.25 13.87
CA ALA A 235 19.69 -6.15 14.18
C ALA A 235 21.05 -5.49 13.93
N CYS A 236 21.22 -4.79 12.82
CA CYS A 236 22.43 -4.02 12.51
C CYS A 236 22.68 -2.91 13.55
N THR A 237 21.63 -2.19 13.96
CA THR A 237 21.71 -1.16 15.00
C THR A 237 22.17 -1.74 16.34
N TYR A 238 21.54 -2.85 16.75
CA TYR A 238 21.82 -3.51 18.02
C TYR A 238 23.22 -4.11 18.09
N THR A 239 23.66 -4.79 17.02
CA THR A 239 24.92 -5.54 17.01
C THR A 239 26.14 -4.71 16.61
N ARG A 240 25.97 -3.65 15.81
CA ARG A 240 27.08 -2.83 15.30
C ARG A 240 27.05 -1.41 15.88
N GLN A 241 25.95 -0.68 15.66
CA GLN A 241 25.92 0.76 15.94
C GLN A 241 25.98 1.08 17.45
N ILE A 242 25.19 0.39 18.27
CA ILE A 242 25.17 0.61 19.73
C ILE A 242 26.53 0.29 20.37
N PRO A 243 27.18 -0.86 20.10
CA PRO A 243 28.53 -1.13 20.59
C PRO A 243 29.57 -0.09 20.16
N MET A 244 29.53 0.39 18.91
CA MET A 244 30.46 1.42 18.43
C MET A 244 30.34 2.73 19.23
N VAL A 245 29.12 3.15 19.58
CA VAL A 245 28.88 4.33 20.44
C VAL A 245 29.35 4.07 21.87
N LYS A 246 29.07 2.87 22.41
CA LYS A 246 29.55 2.49 23.76
C LYS A 246 31.07 2.55 23.84
N VAL A 247 31.78 2.08 22.81
CA VAL A 247 33.25 2.17 22.73
C VAL A 247 33.71 3.62 22.58
N ALA A 248 33.08 4.43 21.73
CA ALA A 248 33.44 5.84 21.58
C ALA A 248 33.25 6.67 22.86
N ARG A 249 32.28 6.29 23.71
CA ARG A 249 32.06 6.90 25.03
C ARG A 249 33.07 6.46 26.09
N ARG A 250 33.74 5.32 25.90
CA ARG A 250 34.76 4.82 26.82
C ARG A 250 36.09 5.49 26.48
N TRP A 251 36.57 6.34 27.38
CA TRP A 251 37.89 6.92 27.28
C TRP A 251 38.89 6.14 28.15
N ARG A 252 40.11 6.00 27.65
CA ARG A 252 41.24 5.38 28.35
C ARG A 252 42.51 6.15 27.98
N TYR A 253 43.40 6.32 28.95
CA TYR A 253 44.73 6.86 28.70
C TYR A 253 45.60 5.84 27.94
N ILE A 254 46.48 6.33 27.09
CA ILE A 254 47.48 5.54 26.36
C ILE A 254 48.84 5.94 26.93
N THR A 255 49.65 4.94 27.29
CA THR A 255 50.99 5.11 27.89
C THR A 255 52.03 4.26 27.16
N SER A 256 51.76 3.90 25.90
CA SER A 256 52.64 3.07 25.09
C SER A 256 52.99 3.81 23.81
N SER A 257 54.29 4.06 23.61
CA SER A 257 54.84 4.71 22.41
C SER A 257 54.44 3.98 21.12
N ALA A 258 54.48 2.64 21.12
CA ALA A 258 54.05 1.82 19.99
C ALA A 258 52.58 2.05 19.64
N ARG A 259 51.71 2.26 20.64
CA ARG A 259 50.30 2.56 20.43
C ARG A 259 50.09 3.98 19.88
N PHE A 260 50.85 4.97 20.33
CA PHE A 260 50.83 6.31 19.72
C PHE A 260 51.20 6.27 18.24
N ALA A 261 52.25 5.54 17.88
CA ALA A 261 52.66 5.37 16.49
C ALA A 261 51.62 4.63 15.62
N SER A 262 50.60 3.99 16.23
CA SER A 262 49.51 3.30 15.51
C SER A 262 48.30 4.20 15.22
N LEU A 263 48.27 5.42 15.77
CA LEU A 263 47.18 6.38 15.57
C LEU A 263 47.24 7.04 14.18
N ASP A 264 46.11 7.59 13.72
CA ASP A 264 45.98 8.19 12.38
C ASP A 264 46.92 9.39 12.20
N ALA A 265 47.09 10.18 13.26
CA ALA A 265 48.08 11.23 13.36
C ALA A 265 48.88 11.01 14.66
N SER A 266 50.20 11.08 14.57
CA SER A 266 51.06 10.98 15.75
C SER A 266 52.29 11.86 15.60
N SER A 267 52.73 12.42 16.72
CA SER A 267 53.95 13.21 16.84
C SER A 267 54.63 12.87 18.16
N ARG A 268 55.96 12.72 18.10
CA ARG A 268 56.83 12.56 19.25
C ARG A 268 57.77 13.76 19.26
N MET A 269 57.91 14.39 20.42
CA MET A 269 58.77 15.55 20.58
C MET A 269 59.65 15.37 21.81
N GLN A 270 60.91 15.79 21.69
CA GLN A 270 61.72 16.07 22.87
C GLN A 270 61.26 17.40 23.44
N ALA A 271 60.90 17.40 24.71
CA ALA A 271 60.48 18.55 25.46
C ALA A 271 61.23 18.57 26.81
N PRO A 272 62.53 18.90 26.79
CA PRO A 272 63.31 19.10 28.01
C PRO A 272 62.64 20.24 28.80
N GLU A 273 62.42 20.05 30.11
CA GLU A 273 61.73 21.00 31.01
C GLU A 273 60.18 21.07 30.88
N ALA A 274 59.52 20.05 30.31
CA ALA A 274 58.08 20.08 29.99
C ALA A 274 57.09 19.88 31.14
N HIS A 275 57.33 20.48 32.31
CA HIS A 275 56.34 20.54 33.39
C HIS A 275 55.13 21.40 32.96
N GLY A 276 54.16 20.79 32.28
CA GLY A 276 52.90 21.44 31.87
C GLY A 276 52.66 21.58 30.37
N ARG A 277 53.52 21.06 29.47
CA ARG A 277 53.30 21.18 28.01
C ARG A 277 52.06 20.41 27.55
N ALA A 278 51.88 19.18 28.05
CA ALA A 278 50.66 18.41 27.83
C ALA A 278 49.40 19.18 28.32
N ARG A 279 49.52 19.94 29.42
CA ARG A 279 48.44 20.80 29.94
C ARG A 279 48.16 22.00 29.04
N SER A 280 49.20 22.63 28.47
CA SER A 280 49.07 23.72 27.50
C SER A 280 48.34 23.27 26.23
N ILE A 281 48.78 22.14 25.65
CA ILE A 281 48.14 21.54 24.47
C ILE A 281 46.68 21.21 24.75
N ALA A 282 46.41 20.55 25.87
CA ALA A 282 45.04 20.20 26.20
C ALA A 282 44.17 21.43 26.56
N LYS A 283 44.74 22.53 27.07
CA LYS A 283 44.02 23.80 27.22
C LYS A 283 43.66 24.40 25.85
N GLU A 284 44.57 24.35 24.88
CA GLU A 284 44.30 24.78 23.50
C GLU A 284 43.30 23.87 22.79
N LEU A 285 43.29 22.56 23.06
CA LEU A 285 42.23 21.68 22.56
C LEU A 285 40.86 22.07 23.15
N ALA A 286 40.81 22.51 24.41
CA ALA A 286 39.57 22.97 25.03
C ALA A 286 39.04 24.26 24.36
N THR A 287 39.89 25.22 23.99
CA THR A 287 39.47 26.44 23.26
C THR A 287 38.90 26.10 21.89
N ARG A 288 39.37 25.02 21.25
CA ARG A 288 38.86 24.49 19.98
C ARG A 288 37.63 23.60 20.10
N GLY A 289 37.03 23.50 21.29
CA GLY A 289 35.78 22.79 21.55
C GLY A 289 35.92 21.29 21.82
N TYR A 290 37.13 20.81 22.14
CA TYR A 290 37.30 19.46 22.66
C TYR A 290 36.88 19.39 24.13
N ARG A 291 36.27 18.27 24.52
CA ARG A 291 36.12 17.90 25.93
C ARG A 291 37.37 17.19 26.38
N VAL A 292 38.03 17.74 27.38
CA VAL A 292 39.37 17.34 27.82
C VAL A 292 39.30 16.71 29.21
N PHE A 293 40.02 15.61 29.39
CA PHE A 293 40.14 14.85 30.62
C PHE A 293 41.63 14.74 30.94
N PHE A 294 42.00 15.16 32.15
CA PHE A 294 43.35 15.05 32.66
C PHE A 294 43.37 14.03 33.79
N ASP A 295 44.46 13.27 33.87
CA ASP A 295 44.72 12.44 35.03
C ASP A 295 45.27 13.29 36.17
N ALA A 296 44.45 13.53 37.19
CA ALA A 296 44.82 14.32 38.35
C ALA A 296 45.90 13.65 39.23
N ALA A 297 46.08 12.33 39.12
CA ALA A 297 47.13 11.59 39.84
C ALA A 297 48.50 11.69 39.14
N SER A 298 48.50 12.09 37.86
CA SER A 298 49.67 12.25 37.01
C SER A 298 50.07 13.73 36.99
N ALA A 299 50.77 14.20 38.03
CA ALA A 299 51.26 15.58 38.16
C ALA A 299 52.79 15.59 38.29
N GLY A 300 53.48 16.22 37.33
CA GLY A 300 54.95 16.25 37.25
C GLY A 300 55.44 15.72 35.90
N ASP A 301 56.49 14.89 35.94
CA ASP A 301 57.17 14.30 34.77
C ASP A 301 56.34 13.25 34.01
N GLU A 302 55.28 12.70 34.62
CA GLU A 302 54.35 11.80 33.96
C GLU A 302 52.96 12.45 33.93
N ALA A 303 52.52 12.93 32.76
CA ALA A 303 51.24 13.62 32.60
C ALA A 303 50.41 12.98 31.47
N LYS A 304 49.15 12.66 31.74
CA LYS A 304 48.25 11.98 30.79
C LYS A 304 47.01 12.83 30.55
N ALA A 305 46.64 13.01 29.28
CA ALA A 305 45.40 13.66 28.90
C ALA A 305 44.71 12.96 27.74
N TYR A 306 43.40 13.10 27.70
CA TYR A 306 42.53 12.62 26.64
C TYR A 306 41.54 13.72 26.27
N ALA A 307 41.35 13.95 24.98
CA ALA A 307 40.44 14.96 24.47
C ALA A 307 39.57 14.36 23.36
N PHE A 308 38.28 14.70 23.31
CA PHE A 308 37.42 14.32 22.19
C PHE A 308 36.45 15.41 21.76
N LYS A 309 36.04 15.36 20.49
CA LYS A 309 35.08 16.27 19.86
C LYS A 309 34.15 15.49 18.94
N GLY A 310 32.91 15.94 18.80
CA GLY A 310 31.99 15.42 17.78
C GLY A 310 31.36 14.04 18.05
N LEU A 311 31.08 13.68 19.31
CA LEU A 311 30.44 12.40 19.67
C LEU A 311 29.05 12.21 19.05
N SER A 312 28.34 13.30 18.77
CA SER A 312 27.04 13.29 18.06
C SER A 312 27.14 12.59 16.71
N GLY A 313 28.27 12.71 16.01
CA GLY A 313 28.48 12.03 14.73
C GLY A 313 28.50 10.51 14.79
N ARG A 314 28.72 9.92 15.97
CA ARG A 314 28.59 8.47 16.20
C ARG A 314 27.13 8.06 16.46
N LEU A 315 26.26 8.98 16.88
CA LEU A 315 24.83 8.75 17.05
C LEU A 315 24.05 8.92 15.74
N GLY A 316 24.58 9.67 14.77
CA GLY A 316 23.94 9.93 13.48
C GLY A 316 23.40 8.68 12.78
N PRO A 317 24.21 7.62 12.53
CA PRO A 317 23.74 6.40 11.88
C PRO A 317 22.60 5.67 12.64
N ILE A 318 22.59 5.72 13.98
CA ILE A 318 21.49 5.16 14.79
C ILE A 318 20.20 5.94 14.50
N GLY A 319 20.30 7.28 14.46
CA GLY A 319 19.18 8.15 14.12
C GLY A 319 18.66 7.91 12.71
N VAL A 320 19.54 7.67 11.73
CA VAL A 320 19.16 7.31 10.36
C VAL A 320 18.36 6.02 10.34
N HIS A 321 18.83 4.95 11.01
CA HIS A 321 18.10 3.69 11.08
C HIS A 321 16.75 3.84 11.80
N ALA A 322 16.69 4.57 12.92
CA ALA A 322 15.45 4.84 13.63
C ALA A 322 14.44 5.59 12.75
N SER A 323 14.93 6.54 11.94
CA SER A 323 14.11 7.29 10.99
C SER A 323 13.57 6.41 9.86
N LEU A 324 14.41 5.54 9.29
CA LEU A 324 13.99 4.57 8.27
C LEU A 324 12.96 3.58 8.82
N LEU A 325 13.14 3.08 10.05
CA LEU A 325 12.17 2.22 10.72
C LEU A 325 10.84 2.94 10.94
N LEU A 326 10.88 4.22 11.32
CA LEU A 326 9.67 5.03 11.51
C LEU A 326 8.93 5.30 10.19
N ILE A 327 9.64 5.56 9.10
CA ILE A 327 9.05 5.69 7.75
C ILE A 327 8.40 4.39 7.32
N LEU A 328 9.11 3.27 7.47
CA LEU A 328 8.61 1.95 7.09
C LEU A 328 7.37 1.57 7.92
N PHE A 329 7.42 1.77 9.23
CA PHE A 329 6.26 1.59 10.10
C PHE A 329 5.10 2.49 9.69
N GLY A 330 5.33 3.78 9.46
CA GLY A 330 4.30 4.73 9.05
C GLY A 330 3.64 4.33 7.72
N ALA A 331 4.43 3.92 6.73
CA ALA A 331 3.92 3.48 5.44
C ALA A 331 3.09 2.19 5.56
N SER A 332 3.59 1.18 6.27
CA SER A 332 2.87 -0.08 6.49
C SER A 332 1.60 0.11 7.32
N TYR A 333 1.67 0.91 8.39
CA TYR A 333 0.51 1.23 9.23
C TYR A 333 -0.53 2.03 8.45
N GLY A 334 -0.12 3.04 7.67
CA GLY A 334 -1.01 3.79 6.80
C GLY A 334 -1.69 2.91 5.74
N ALA A 335 -0.93 2.01 5.11
CA ALA A 335 -1.49 1.08 4.14
C ALA A 335 -2.53 0.12 4.76
N LEU A 336 -2.27 -0.38 5.97
CA LEU A 336 -3.14 -1.37 6.64
C LEU A 336 -4.31 -0.76 7.41
N ALA A 337 -4.23 0.50 7.84
CA ALA A 337 -5.23 1.16 8.68
C ALA A 337 -5.95 2.33 8.00
N SER A 338 -5.74 2.53 6.69
CA SER A 338 -6.37 3.62 5.93
C SER A 338 -7.77 3.30 5.45
N TRP A 339 -8.53 4.35 5.16
CA TRP A 339 -9.76 4.27 4.38
C TRP A 339 -9.62 5.06 3.09
N LYS A 340 -10.27 4.59 2.03
CA LYS A 340 -10.29 5.22 0.71
C LYS A 340 -11.70 5.24 0.15
N GLY A 341 -12.03 6.28 -0.60
CA GLY A 341 -13.28 6.40 -1.33
C GLY A 341 -13.12 7.39 -2.47
N ASN A 342 -13.92 7.23 -3.52
CA ASN A 342 -14.01 8.16 -4.63
C ASN A 342 -15.49 8.36 -4.98
N VAL A 343 -15.90 9.60 -5.21
CA VAL A 343 -17.28 9.93 -5.60
C VAL A 343 -17.33 11.12 -6.54
N PHE A 344 -18.25 11.09 -7.49
CA PHE A 344 -18.59 12.25 -8.31
C PHE A 344 -19.87 12.89 -7.79
N LEU A 345 -19.78 14.13 -7.32
CA LEU A 345 -20.92 14.88 -6.80
C LEU A 345 -21.19 16.11 -7.67
N PRO A 346 -22.35 16.21 -8.33
CA PRO A 346 -22.82 17.47 -8.90
C PRO A 346 -22.88 18.56 -7.83
N GLY A 347 -22.57 19.81 -8.18
CA GLY A 347 -22.83 20.92 -7.25
C GLY A 347 -24.27 20.90 -6.75
N GLY A 348 -24.54 21.32 -5.53
CA GLY A 348 -25.84 21.25 -4.85
C GLY A 348 -26.30 19.85 -4.41
N THR A 349 -25.40 18.87 -4.33
CA THR A 349 -25.73 17.50 -3.86
C THR A 349 -24.86 17.09 -2.68
N ASP A 350 -25.31 16.09 -1.93
CA ASP A 350 -24.61 15.52 -0.79
C ASP A 350 -24.61 13.99 -0.81
N VAL A 351 -23.68 13.39 -0.08
CA VAL A 351 -23.58 11.93 0.11
C VAL A 351 -23.10 11.61 1.52
N MET A 352 -23.52 10.48 2.06
CA MET A 352 -22.98 9.99 3.33
C MET A 352 -21.55 9.49 3.12
N VAL A 353 -20.61 9.91 3.97
CA VAL A 353 -19.20 9.47 3.86
C VAL A 353 -19.07 7.95 3.96
N SER A 354 -19.88 7.30 4.79
CA SER A 354 -19.92 5.83 4.94
C SER A 354 -20.39 5.06 3.70
N GLU A 355 -21.13 5.69 2.78
CA GLU A 355 -21.57 5.04 1.53
C GLU A 355 -20.45 4.97 0.48
N VAL A 356 -19.51 5.93 0.53
CA VAL A 356 -18.44 6.09 -0.44
C VAL A 356 -17.13 5.46 0.05
N MET A 357 -16.90 5.47 1.36
CA MET A 357 -15.64 5.04 1.96
C MET A 357 -15.59 3.54 2.18
N ARG A 358 -14.47 2.94 1.81
CA ARG A 358 -14.15 1.53 2.08
C ARG A 358 -12.86 1.43 2.91
N PRO A 359 -12.78 0.47 3.85
CA PRO A 359 -11.54 0.18 4.54
C PRO A 359 -10.52 -0.33 3.51
N ALA A 360 -9.31 0.23 3.53
CA ALA A 360 -8.25 -0.14 2.59
C ALA A 360 -7.37 -1.28 3.12
N GLY A 361 -7.45 -1.59 4.43
CA GLY A 361 -6.71 -2.70 5.03
C GLY A 361 -7.35 -3.24 6.30
N VAL A 362 -6.80 -4.34 6.80
CA VAL A 362 -7.36 -5.13 7.91
C VAL A 362 -7.32 -4.43 9.28
N LEU A 363 -6.51 -3.37 9.43
CA LEU A 363 -6.39 -2.59 10.67
C LEU A 363 -7.24 -1.32 10.65
N SER A 364 -8.11 -1.17 9.65
CA SER A 364 -8.95 0.02 9.50
C SER A 364 -9.99 0.08 10.61
N THR A 365 -9.93 1.13 11.43
CA THR A 365 -10.92 1.40 12.49
C THR A 365 -11.85 2.53 12.08
N SER A 366 -13.02 2.63 12.72
CA SER A 366 -13.94 3.76 12.48
C SER A 366 -13.27 5.10 12.81
N PHE A 367 -13.70 6.16 12.13
CA PHE A 367 -13.17 7.51 12.30
C PHE A 367 -14.32 8.53 12.41
N PRO A 368 -14.08 9.71 13.04
CA PRO A 368 -15.17 10.63 13.41
C PRO A 368 -16.02 11.15 12.25
N ALA A 369 -15.43 11.33 11.07
CA ALA A 369 -16.13 11.82 9.88
C ALA A 369 -16.94 10.74 9.13
N LEU A 370 -16.94 9.48 9.57
CA LEU A 370 -17.61 8.39 8.84
C LEU A 370 -19.13 8.60 8.75
N ASP A 371 -19.75 9.15 9.79
CA ASP A 371 -21.20 9.41 9.86
C ASP A 371 -21.60 10.81 9.36
N SER A 372 -20.67 11.55 8.75
CA SER A 372 -20.92 12.89 8.24
C SER A 372 -21.42 12.88 6.79
N ARG A 373 -22.12 13.94 6.40
CA ARG A 373 -22.55 14.20 5.02
C ARG A 373 -21.53 15.09 4.33
N LEU A 374 -20.98 14.59 3.23
CA LEU A 374 -20.13 15.36 2.34
C LEU A 374 -21.03 16.09 1.34
N ARG A 375 -21.09 17.42 1.42
CA ARG A 375 -21.87 18.27 0.53
C ARG A 375 -20.98 19.05 -0.41
N VAL A 376 -21.37 19.13 -1.68
CA VAL A 376 -20.76 20.03 -2.67
C VAL A 376 -21.76 21.12 -3.00
N ASP A 377 -21.42 22.37 -2.71
CA ASP A 377 -22.29 23.52 -2.99
C ASP A 377 -22.17 23.96 -4.46
N ASP A 378 -20.93 24.05 -4.96
CA ASP A 378 -20.64 24.45 -6.34
C ASP A 378 -19.39 23.75 -6.87
N PHE A 379 -19.33 23.54 -8.19
CA PHE A 379 -18.15 23.07 -8.90
C PHE A 379 -17.91 23.91 -10.15
N ARG A 380 -16.71 24.47 -10.27
CA ARG A 380 -16.34 25.37 -11.36
C ARG A 380 -14.95 25.11 -11.89
N ILE A 381 -14.79 25.33 -13.20
CA ILE A 381 -13.52 25.20 -13.92
C ILE A 381 -13.06 26.61 -14.29
N ALA A 382 -11.86 26.98 -13.85
CA ALA A 382 -11.18 28.17 -14.31
C ALA A 382 -10.47 27.88 -15.63
N TYR A 383 -10.62 28.80 -16.58
CA TYR A 383 -9.99 28.71 -17.90
C TYR A 383 -9.08 29.91 -18.11
N THR A 384 -7.97 29.68 -18.82
CA THR A 384 -7.10 30.76 -19.30
C THR A 384 -7.81 31.57 -20.39
N PRO A 385 -7.31 32.78 -20.73
CA PRO A 385 -7.84 33.57 -21.85
C PRO A 385 -7.84 32.83 -23.19
N ASP A 386 -6.90 31.89 -23.38
CA ASP A 386 -6.78 31.04 -24.57
C ASP A 386 -7.77 29.84 -24.56
N GLY A 387 -8.62 29.73 -23.53
CA GLY A 387 -9.61 28.67 -23.38
C GLY A 387 -9.09 27.33 -22.85
N LYS A 388 -7.83 27.27 -22.37
CA LYS A 388 -7.29 26.06 -21.74
C LYS A 388 -7.73 25.98 -20.28
N VAL A 389 -7.86 24.77 -19.74
CA VAL A 389 -8.14 24.56 -18.32
C VAL A 389 -6.95 25.05 -17.48
N ASP A 390 -7.23 25.88 -16.48
CA ASP A 390 -6.25 26.41 -15.52
C ASP A 390 -6.36 25.71 -14.16
N GLN A 391 -7.58 25.64 -13.59
CA GLN A 391 -7.80 25.06 -12.26
C GLN A 391 -9.23 24.55 -12.07
N PHE A 392 -9.39 23.57 -11.19
CA PHE A 392 -10.68 23.05 -10.74
C PHE A 392 -10.96 23.50 -9.31
N TYR A 393 -12.16 24.04 -9.07
CA TYR A 393 -12.61 24.43 -7.75
C TYR A 393 -13.90 23.72 -7.38
N ALA A 394 -13.96 23.22 -6.16
CA ALA A 394 -15.18 22.70 -5.56
C ALA A 394 -15.40 23.38 -4.21
N ASP A 395 -16.61 23.85 -3.94
CA ASP A 395 -16.99 24.38 -2.64
C ASP A 395 -17.60 23.24 -1.83
N VAL A 396 -16.89 22.76 -0.81
CA VAL A 396 -17.20 21.51 -0.11
C VAL A 396 -17.40 21.73 1.38
N ALA A 397 -18.42 21.11 1.96
CA ALA A 397 -18.72 21.13 3.39
C ALA A 397 -18.84 19.70 3.94
N LEU A 398 -18.55 19.55 5.23
CA LEU A 398 -18.71 18.30 5.97
C LEU A 398 -19.73 18.51 7.09
N ASP A 399 -20.97 18.15 6.82
CA ASP A 399 -22.09 18.36 7.72
C ASP A 399 -22.20 17.19 8.72
N MET A 400 -22.15 17.49 10.01
CA MET A 400 -22.19 16.46 11.05
C MET A 400 -23.63 16.05 11.37
N PRO A 401 -23.88 14.80 11.77
CA PRO A 401 -25.19 14.39 12.26
C PRO A 401 -25.54 15.19 13.53
N GLY A 402 -26.70 15.84 13.52
CA GLY A 402 -27.23 16.60 14.67
C GLY A 402 -26.78 18.05 14.78
N SER A 403 -26.02 18.60 13.82
CA SER A 403 -25.76 20.05 13.78
C SER A 403 -27.00 20.82 13.33
N GLU A 404 -27.42 21.84 14.10
CA GLU A 404 -28.57 22.70 13.77
C GLU A 404 -28.36 23.53 12.50
N ALA A 405 -27.11 23.85 12.16
CA ALA A 405 -26.74 24.64 10.99
C ALA A 405 -25.72 23.90 10.11
N PRO A 406 -25.81 24.01 8.78
CA PRO A 406 -24.81 23.47 7.87
C PRO A 406 -23.44 24.13 8.11
N GLU A 407 -22.36 23.36 7.99
CA GLU A 407 -21.01 23.94 8.03
C GLU A 407 -20.77 24.81 6.77
N PRO A 408 -20.02 25.92 6.90
CA PRO A 408 -19.70 26.76 5.75
C PRO A 408 -18.81 25.98 4.78
N ALA A 409 -19.15 26.05 3.48
CA ALA A 409 -18.35 25.41 2.45
C ALA A 409 -16.95 26.04 2.36
N THR A 410 -15.95 25.17 2.24
CA THR A 410 -14.56 25.54 1.98
C THR A 410 -14.23 25.25 0.53
N THR A 411 -13.69 26.26 -0.18
CA THR A 411 -13.22 26.07 -1.56
C THR A 411 -11.94 25.23 -1.56
N ILE A 412 -11.99 24.06 -2.19
CA ILE A 412 -10.85 23.16 -2.43
C ILE A 412 -10.40 23.21 -3.90
N SER A 413 -9.15 22.79 -4.15
CA SER A 413 -8.57 22.62 -5.49
C SER A 413 -7.56 21.48 -5.52
N VAL A 414 -7.00 21.13 -6.69
CA VAL A 414 -6.16 19.92 -6.91
C VAL A 414 -5.01 19.76 -5.90
N ASN A 415 -4.49 20.85 -5.32
CA ASN A 415 -3.43 20.83 -4.31
C ASN A 415 -3.80 21.46 -2.96
N ALA A 416 -5.05 21.89 -2.79
CA ALA A 416 -5.57 22.49 -1.58
C ALA A 416 -6.79 21.68 -1.10
N PRO A 417 -6.57 20.50 -0.47
CA PRO A 417 -7.66 19.65 -0.01
C PRO A 417 -8.30 20.18 1.28
N LEU A 418 -9.55 19.77 1.52
CA LEU A 418 -10.20 19.94 2.82
C LEU A 418 -9.61 18.89 3.78
N ARG A 419 -9.14 19.32 4.95
CA ARG A 419 -8.61 18.44 6.00
C ARG A 419 -9.36 18.72 7.30
N GLY A 420 -9.99 17.70 7.86
CA GLY A 420 -10.70 17.83 9.13
C GLY A 420 -11.24 16.51 9.64
N ARG A 421 -11.34 16.36 10.96
CA ARG A 421 -12.00 15.20 11.61
C ARG A 421 -11.47 13.83 11.16
N GLY A 422 -10.17 13.77 10.82
CA GLY A 422 -9.48 12.56 10.34
C GLY A 422 -9.65 12.29 8.84
N LEU A 423 -10.52 13.02 8.13
CA LEU A 423 -10.77 12.88 6.71
C LEU A 423 -10.02 13.96 5.90
N THR A 424 -9.46 13.56 4.77
CA THR A 424 -8.96 14.47 3.75
C THR A 424 -9.75 14.27 2.46
N VAL A 425 -10.28 15.37 1.91
CA VAL A 425 -11.05 15.38 0.66
C VAL A 425 -10.26 16.14 -0.39
N TYR A 426 -9.86 15.44 -1.44
CA TYR A 426 -9.11 15.99 -2.57
C TYR A 426 -10.03 16.18 -3.77
N GLN A 427 -9.78 17.25 -4.53
CA GLN A 427 -10.35 17.43 -5.87
C GLN A 427 -9.44 16.70 -6.87
N GLY A 428 -9.86 15.50 -7.32
CA GLY A 428 -9.04 14.62 -8.18
C GLY A 428 -9.50 14.62 -9.64
N GLU A 429 -10.80 14.54 -9.87
CA GLU A 429 -11.39 14.34 -11.21
C GLU A 429 -12.64 15.21 -11.43
N TRP A 430 -13.22 15.20 -12.62
CA TRP A 430 -14.50 15.88 -12.88
C TRP A 430 -15.26 15.22 -14.02
N LYS A 431 -16.58 15.42 -14.07
CA LYS A 431 -17.46 14.95 -15.16
C LYS A 431 -18.51 15.98 -15.52
N VAL A 432 -19.10 15.87 -16.70
CA VAL A 432 -20.36 16.57 -17.02
C VAL A 432 -21.51 15.71 -16.54
N ALA A 433 -22.23 16.15 -15.51
CA ALA A 433 -23.27 15.38 -14.85
C ALA A 433 -24.62 15.49 -15.56
N ALA A 434 -24.99 16.70 -15.97
CA ALA A 434 -26.28 16.96 -16.58
C ALA A 434 -26.25 18.15 -17.53
N VAL A 435 -27.19 18.15 -18.48
CA VAL A 435 -27.50 19.30 -19.32
C VAL A 435 -28.93 19.74 -19.05
N ARG A 436 -29.13 21.05 -18.93
CA ARG A 436 -30.44 21.66 -18.85
C ARG A 436 -30.73 22.35 -20.17
N VAL A 437 -31.82 21.94 -20.81
CA VAL A 437 -32.28 22.51 -22.07
C VAL A 437 -33.72 22.97 -21.96
N GLN A 438 -34.07 23.97 -22.76
CA GLN A 438 -35.45 24.34 -23.03
C GLN A 438 -35.79 23.92 -24.46
N ALA A 439 -36.93 23.28 -24.65
CA ALA A 439 -37.39 22.84 -25.95
C ALA A 439 -38.83 23.29 -26.21
N ARG A 440 -39.15 23.66 -27.46
CA ARG A 440 -40.52 23.90 -27.93
C ARG A 440 -40.64 23.61 -29.42
N PRO A 441 -41.82 23.23 -29.93
CA PRO A 441 -42.05 23.13 -31.38
C PRO A 441 -41.75 24.47 -32.09
N VAL A 442 -41.20 24.39 -33.30
CA VAL A 442 -41.02 25.58 -34.16
C VAL A 442 -42.39 26.19 -34.43
N THR A 443 -42.51 27.51 -34.28
CA THR A 443 -43.76 28.21 -34.55
C THR A 443 -44.04 28.19 -36.05
N PRO A 444 -45.19 27.68 -36.51
CA PRO A 444 -45.55 27.70 -37.93
C PRO A 444 -45.52 29.13 -38.48
N PRO A 445 -45.14 29.31 -39.76
CA PRO A 445 -45.21 30.61 -40.41
C PRO A 445 -46.65 31.12 -40.50
N LEU A 446 -46.82 32.42 -40.78
CA LEU A 446 -48.12 33.02 -41.04
C LEU A 446 -48.87 32.21 -42.10
N ASN A 447 -50.11 31.82 -41.81
CA ASN A 447 -50.97 31.21 -42.81
C ASN A 447 -51.46 32.30 -43.77
N GLU A 448 -51.01 32.27 -45.02
CA GLU A 448 -51.34 33.28 -46.04
C GLU A 448 -52.85 33.32 -46.39
N GLU A 449 -53.60 32.24 -46.16
CA GLU A 449 -55.04 32.17 -46.45
C GLU A 449 -55.91 32.72 -45.32
N THR A 450 -55.51 32.50 -44.06
CA THR A 450 -56.29 32.93 -42.89
C THR A 450 -55.76 34.22 -42.25
N GLY A 451 -54.54 34.65 -42.60
CA GLY A 451 -53.87 35.80 -41.99
C GLY A 451 -53.53 35.60 -40.51
N VAL A 452 -53.64 34.37 -39.98
CA VAL A 452 -53.40 34.06 -38.58
C VAL A 452 -52.06 33.35 -38.43
N GLN A 453 -51.19 33.90 -37.60
CA GLN A 453 -50.00 33.21 -37.12
C GLN A 453 -50.30 32.59 -35.75
N PRO A 454 -50.11 31.27 -35.56
CA PRO A 454 -50.31 30.65 -34.26
C PRO A 454 -49.33 31.20 -33.23
N ALA A 455 -49.79 31.34 -31.98
CA ALA A 455 -48.93 31.76 -30.89
C ALA A 455 -47.82 30.71 -30.66
N PRO A 456 -46.59 31.13 -30.32
CA PRO A 456 -45.51 30.20 -30.03
C PRO A 456 -45.84 29.34 -28.82
N ALA A 457 -45.52 28.04 -28.91
CA ALA A 457 -45.65 27.12 -27.80
C ALA A 457 -44.77 27.54 -26.60
N ALA A 458 -45.20 27.17 -25.39
CA ALA A 458 -44.44 27.40 -24.18
C ALA A 458 -43.15 26.58 -24.17
N TRP A 459 -42.08 27.12 -23.57
CA TRP A 459 -40.83 26.40 -23.38
C TRP A 459 -41.00 25.29 -22.34
N ARG A 460 -40.62 24.06 -22.70
CA ARG A 460 -40.50 22.92 -21.79
C ARG A 460 -39.06 22.82 -21.30
N GLU A 461 -38.85 22.90 -20.00
CA GLU A 461 -37.53 22.70 -19.39
C GLU A 461 -37.27 21.20 -19.18
N ILE A 462 -36.12 20.73 -19.63
CA ILE A 462 -35.71 19.33 -19.57
C ILE A 462 -34.30 19.28 -18.99
N ALA A 463 -34.16 18.60 -17.84
CA ALA A 463 -32.87 18.27 -17.25
C ALA A 463 -32.53 16.82 -17.59
N LEU A 464 -31.43 16.60 -18.31
CA LEU A 464 -31.00 15.28 -18.75
C LEU A 464 -29.65 14.93 -18.13
N PRO A 465 -29.50 13.73 -17.55
CA PRO A 465 -28.18 13.26 -17.15
C PRO A 465 -27.31 13.07 -18.39
N MET A 466 -26.01 13.36 -18.26
CA MET A 466 -25.04 13.09 -19.32
C MET A 466 -24.20 11.88 -18.96
N ALA A 467 -24.00 10.98 -19.92
CA ALA A 467 -23.21 9.76 -19.74
C ALA A 467 -21.90 9.85 -20.53
N PRO A 468 -20.78 9.29 -20.02
CA PRO A 468 -19.54 9.22 -20.77
C PRO A 468 -19.73 8.33 -22.01
N LEU A 469 -19.30 8.83 -23.17
CA LEU A 469 -19.34 8.12 -24.45
C LEU A 469 -18.03 7.35 -24.62
N ARG A 470 -18.12 6.04 -24.85
CA ARG A 470 -16.95 5.18 -25.09
C ARG A 470 -16.24 5.63 -26.37
N SER A 471 -15.01 6.13 -26.25
CA SER A 471 -14.16 6.37 -27.41
C SER A 471 -13.60 5.03 -27.89
N GLY A 472 -14.07 4.54 -29.04
CA GLY A 472 -13.42 3.43 -29.73
C GLY A 472 -12.07 3.88 -30.29
N GLY A 473 -11.00 3.69 -29.50
CA GLY A 473 -9.61 3.83 -29.94
C GLY A 473 -8.98 5.22 -29.75
N GLY A 474 -7.76 5.22 -29.19
CA GLY A 474 -6.80 6.32 -29.27
C GLY A 474 -6.81 7.32 -28.11
N ALA A 475 -5.71 7.36 -27.36
CA ALA A 475 -5.42 8.23 -26.21
C ALA A 475 -5.25 9.73 -26.54
N ALA A 476 -6.00 10.29 -27.51
CA ALA A 476 -5.79 11.65 -28.01
C ALA A 476 -7.03 12.56 -27.99
N GLY A 477 -8.19 12.10 -27.51
CA GLY A 477 -9.38 12.93 -27.33
C GLY A 477 -9.92 12.77 -25.92
N GLY A 478 -10.03 13.86 -25.16
CA GLY A 478 -10.62 13.83 -23.81
C GLY A 478 -12.01 13.20 -23.76
N GLU A 479 -12.46 12.85 -22.56
CA GLU A 479 -13.77 12.25 -22.33
C GLU A 479 -14.89 13.09 -22.95
N ARG A 480 -15.84 12.42 -23.58
CA ARG A 480 -17.02 13.06 -24.18
C ARG A 480 -18.23 12.60 -23.41
N TYR A 481 -19.18 13.49 -23.19
CA TYR A 481 -20.41 13.20 -22.49
C TYR A 481 -21.59 13.39 -23.45
N GLY A 482 -22.55 12.49 -23.39
CA GLY A 482 -23.71 12.47 -24.27
C GLY A 482 -25.03 12.50 -23.50
N ALA A 483 -26.02 13.21 -24.02
CA ALA A 483 -27.42 13.11 -23.61
C ALA A 483 -28.33 13.06 -24.84
N PHE A 484 -29.51 12.46 -24.69
CA PHE A 484 -30.49 12.36 -25.77
C PHE A 484 -31.77 13.11 -25.38
N VAL A 485 -32.14 14.12 -26.18
CA VAL A 485 -33.36 14.90 -26.02
C VAL A 485 -34.44 14.29 -26.90
N PRO A 486 -35.49 13.66 -26.35
CA PRO A 486 -36.61 13.20 -27.16
C PRO A 486 -37.35 14.42 -27.76
N LEU A 487 -37.62 14.35 -29.05
CA LEU A 487 -38.40 15.36 -29.78
C LEU A 487 -39.75 14.72 -30.08
N ASP A 488 -40.79 15.08 -29.32
CA ASP A 488 -42.15 14.62 -29.60
C ASP A 488 -42.81 15.60 -30.58
N ASP A 489 -43.54 15.09 -31.57
CA ASP A 489 -44.30 15.92 -32.52
C ASP A 489 -45.71 16.28 -31.99
N ASP A 490 -46.27 15.62 -30.95
CA ASP A 490 -47.67 15.85 -30.53
C ASP A 490 -47.96 15.60 -29.03
N ASP A 491 -49.00 16.28 -28.52
CA ASP A 491 -49.62 16.26 -27.17
C ASP A 491 -50.07 14.88 -26.65
N VAL A 492 -49.18 13.88 -26.59
CA VAL A 492 -49.47 12.59 -25.94
C VAL A 492 -48.44 12.34 -24.84
N GLY A 493 -48.96 12.09 -23.64
CA GLY A 493 -48.19 11.94 -22.40
C GLY A 493 -46.94 11.07 -22.54
N ALA A 494 -45.93 11.43 -21.75
CA ALA A 494 -44.55 10.97 -21.72
C ALA A 494 -44.32 9.45 -21.46
N SER A 495 -45.14 8.53 -21.98
CA SER A 495 -45.05 7.09 -21.71
C SER A 495 -45.06 6.17 -22.93
N ALA A 496 -44.91 6.68 -24.16
CA ALA A 496 -44.64 5.85 -25.33
C ALA A 496 -43.53 6.51 -26.15
N ALA A 497 -42.30 6.02 -25.98
CA ALA A 497 -41.10 6.53 -26.64
C ALA A 497 -41.36 6.94 -28.08
N ALA A 498 -41.06 8.20 -28.42
CA ALA A 498 -41.06 8.77 -29.76
C ALA A 498 -40.31 7.85 -30.75
N ARG A 499 -41.03 6.91 -31.34
CA ARG A 499 -40.52 5.94 -32.29
C ARG A 499 -41.10 6.24 -33.65
N ARG A 500 -40.33 6.89 -34.53
CA ARG A 500 -40.66 6.96 -35.97
C ARG A 500 -40.06 5.73 -36.63
N GLY A 501 -40.89 4.81 -37.12
CA GLY A 501 -40.43 3.57 -37.77
C GLY A 501 -39.66 2.60 -36.86
N GLY A 502 -39.84 2.67 -35.54
CA GLY A 502 -39.16 1.81 -34.56
C GLY A 502 -37.88 2.39 -33.95
N ALA A 503 -37.34 3.50 -34.47
CA ALA A 503 -36.14 4.18 -33.97
C ALA A 503 -36.48 5.39 -33.09
N LEU A 504 -35.71 5.62 -32.02
CA LEU A 504 -35.83 6.79 -31.15
C LEU A 504 -35.64 8.08 -31.96
N TYR A 505 -36.65 8.95 -31.97
CA TYR A 505 -36.60 10.25 -32.65
C TYR A 505 -36.23 11.34 -31.64
N GLY A 506 -35.06 11.96 -31.83
CA GLY A 506 -34.58 12.96 -30.89
C GLY A 506 -33.26 13.60 -31.28
N ALA A 507 -32.84 14.61 -30.53
CA ALA A 507 -31.55 15.28 -30.70
C ALA A 507 -30.49 14.65 -29.78
N SER A 508 -29.30 14.37 -30.32
CA SER A 508 -28.16 13.95 -29.50
C SER A 508 -27.30 15.15 -29.15
N LEU A 509 -27.06 15.34 -27.85
CA LEU A 509 -26.21 16.40 -27.30
C LEU A 509 -24.88 15.78 -26.88
N VAL A 510 -23.77 16.36 -27.34
CA VAL A 510 -22.42 15.90 -27.01
C VAL A 510 -21.58 17.05 -26.48
N ALA A 511 -21.04 16.91 -25.28
CA ALA A 511 -20.15 17.88 -24.64
C ALA A 511 -18.77 17.28 -24.40
N ARG A 512 -17.72 18.11 -24.49
CA ARG A 512 -16.33 17.75 -24.08
C ARG A 512 -15.88 18.51 -22.85
N ASP A 513 -16.53 19.64 -22.58
CA ASP A 513 -16.27 20.57 -21.49
C ASP A 513 -17.59 21.24 -21.09
N LEU A 514 -17.54 22.17 -20.15
CA LEU A 514 -18.69 22.96 -19.72
C LEU A 514 -18.95 24.20 -20.59
N GLN A 515 -18.16 24.42 -21.65
CA GLN A 515 -18.25 25.61 -22.50
C GLN A 515 -19.10 25.39 -23.75
N GLN A 516 -19.15 24.18 -24.30
CA GLN A 516 -19.79 23.92 -25.60
C GLN A 516 -20.52 22.58 -25.66
N VAL A 517 -21.70 22.60 -26.29
CA VAL A 517 -22.49 21.42 -26.63
C VAL A 517 -22.65 21.33 -28.14
N ALA A 518 -22.18 20.24 -28.73
CA ALA A 518 -22.47 19.86 -30.10
C ALA A 518 -23.81 19.14 -30.18
N ILE A 519 -24.63 19.49 -31.17
CA ILE A 519 -26.01 19.04 -31.31
C ILE A 519 -26.15 18.33 -32.65
N TYR A 520 -26.67 17.10 -32.60
CA TYR A 520 -26.91 16.24 -33.75
C TYR A 520 -28.41 15.96 -33.88
N GLY A 521 -28.88 15.93 -35.13
CA GLY A 521 -30.27 15.68 -35.46
C GLY A 521 -30.67 14.20 -35.30
N PRO A 522 -31.97 13.89 -35.45
CA PRO A 522 -32.49 12.52 -35.42
C PRO A 522 -31.92 11.60 -36.51
N ASP A 523 -31.43 12.19 -37.59
CA ASP A 523 -30.73 11.54 -38.70
C ASP A 523 -29.24 11.29 -38.42
N GLY A 524 -28.73 11.71 -37.26
CA GLY A 524 -27.33 11.62 -36.89
C GLY A 524 -26.44 12.72 -37.52
N ASN A 525 -27.01 13.63 -38.32
CA ASN A 525 -26.25 14.70 -38.93
C ASN A 525 -25.95 15.81 -37.92
N PHE A 526 -24.79 16.45 -38.08
CA PHE A 526 -24.40 17.58 -37.24
C PHE A 526 -25.23 18.82 -37.58
N VAL A 527 -25.90 19.39 -36.57
CA VAL A 527 -26.74 20.59 -36.75
C VAL A 527 -25.99 21.85 -36.34
N GLY A 528 -25.22 21.80 -35.26
CA GLY A 528 -24.42 22.94 -34.81
C GLY A 528 -23.93 22.83 -33.37
N VAL A 529 -23.26 23.89 -32.90
CA VAL A 529 -22.77 24.02 -31.53
C VAL A 529 -23.50 25.15 -30.82
N ARG A 530 -23.77 24.96 -29.53
CA ARG A 530 -24.29 25.99 -28.63
C ARG A 530 -23.43 26.12 -27.38
N ARG A 531 -23.21 27.37 -26.97
CA ARG A 531 -22.63 27.70 -25.67
C ARG A 531 -23.76 27.71 -24.64
N PRO A 532 -23.63 26.97 -23.52
CA PRO A 532 -24.59 27.04 -22.42
C PRO A 532 -24.79 28.49 -21.95
N GLY A 533 -26.03 28.89 -21.72
CA GLY A 533 -26.40 30.24 -21.27
C GLY A 533 -26.43 31.31 -22.36
N SER A 534 -26.16 30.95 -23.63
CA SER A 534 -26.24 31.89 -24.75
C SER A 534 -27.68 32.33 -25.08
N ASN A 535 -28.69 31.61 -24.60
CA ASN A 535 -30.12 31.82 -24.88
C ASN A 535 -30.47 31.86 -26.38
N LYS A 536 -29.61 31.32 -27.25
CA LYS A 536 -29.82 31.28 -28.70
C LYS A 536 -30.44 29.95 -29.12
N PRO A 537 -31.67 29.93 -29.68
CA PRO A 537 -32.30 28.70 -30.12
C PRO A 537 -31.54 28.05 -31.29
N ILE A 538 -31.65 26.73 -31.39
CA ILE A 538 -31.26 25.94 -32.56
C ILE A 538 -32.44 25.08 -32.97
N VAL A 539 -32.71 24.99 -34.28
CA VAL A 539 -33.80 24.16 -34.79
C VAL A 539 -33.25 22.77 -35.08
N VAL A 540 -33.86 21.74 -34.48
CA VAL A 540 -33.52 20.33 -34.67
C VAL A 540 -34.81 19.55 -34.80
N GLY A 541 -35.02 18.86 -35.93
CA GLY A 541 -36.19 17.99 -36.12
C GLY A 541 -37.54 18.68 -35.85
N GLY A 542 -37.72 19.92 -36.29
CA GLY A 542 -38.96 20.68 -36.06
C GLY A 542 -39.13 21.29 -34.66
N THR A 543 -38.14 21.15 -33.77
CA THR A 543 -38.14 21.70 -32.41
C THR A 543 -37.04 22.75 -32.25
N GLU A 544 -37.35 23.88 -31.63
CA GLU A 544 -36.36 24.84 -31.14
C GLU A 544 -35.81 24.39 -29.80
N ILE A 545 -34.48 24.32 -29.67
CA ILE A 545 -33.78 23.93 -28.45
C ILE A 545 -32.85 25.08 -28.01
N ILE A 546 -32.90 25.43 -26.73
CA ILE A 546 -31.93 26.31 -26.06
C ILE A 546 -31.15 25.48 -25.05
N VAL A 547 -29.82 25.61 -25.04
CA VAL A 547 -28.97 25.01 -24.03
C VAL A 547 -28.73 26.03 -22.92
N ASN A 548 -29.36 25.83 -21.77
CA ASN A 548 -29.31 26.75 -20.64
C ASN A 548 -28.03 26.56 -19.84
N GLU A 549 -27.70 25.32 -19.46
CA GLU A 549 -26.61 25.04 -18.53
C GLU A 549 -26.04 23.64 -18.75
N LEU A 550 -24.73 23.50 -18.54
CA LEU A 550 -24.07 22.22 -18.28
C LEU A 550 -23.64 22.19 -16.81
N ARG A 551 -24.11 21.19 -16.07
CA ARG A 551 -23.75 21.00 -14.66
C ARG A 551 -22.56 20.05 -14.57
N GLY A 552 -21.45 20.53 -14.02
CA GLY A 552 -20.30 19.68 -13.70
C GLY A 552 -20.50 18.92 -12.38
N ALA A 553 -19.77 17.81 -12.24
CA ALA A 553 -19.59 17.10 -10.98
C ALA A 553 -18.12 17.11 -10.57
N ALA A 554 -17.88 17.42 -9.30
CA ALA A 554 -16.59 17.30 -8.66
C ALA A 554 -16.31 15.81 -8.38
N GLY A 555 -15.21 15.29 -8.93
CA GLY A 555 -14.64 14.00 -8.58
C GLY A 555 -13.77 14.15 -7.35
N LEU A 556 -14.29 13.70 -6.20
CA LEU A 556 -13.67 13.85 -4.90
C LEU A 556 -13.02 12.53 -4.46
N ASP A 557 -11.73 12.59 -4.14
CA ASP A 557 -11.00 11.49 -3.50
C ASP A 557 -10.96 11.70 -2.00
N LEU A 558 -11.56 10.75 -1.27
CA LEU A 558 -11.63 10.75 0.18
C LEU A 558 -10.56 9.80 0.73
N LYS A 559 -9.74 10.30 1.66
CA LYS A 559 -8.65 9.53 2.25
C LYS A 559 -8.53 9.78 3.76
N VAL A 560 -8.40 8.69 4.51
CA VAL A 560 -8.00 8.66 5.93
C VAL A 560 -6.73 7.85 6.02
N ASP A 561 -5.64 8.42 6.55
CA ASP A 561 -4.34 7.74 6.59
C ASP A 561 -3.60 8.08 7.90
N PRO A 562 -3.66 7.19 8.90
CA PRO A 562 -3.04 7.43 10.21
C PRO A 562 -1.51 7.22 10.17
N GLY A 563 -0.95 6.74 9.06
CA GLY A 563 0.48 6.51 8.86
C GLY A 563 1.27 7.79 8.55
N VAL A 564 0.60 8.78 7.95
CA VAL A 564 1.22 10.03 7.47
C VAL A 564 2.07 10.76 8.53
N PRO A 565 1.62 10.95 9.79
CA PRO A 565 2.43 11.62 10.81
C PRO A 565 3.77 10.91 11.09
N TYR A 566 3.78 9.57 11.12
CA TYR A 566 4.98 8.79 11.35
C TYR A 566 5.96 8.89 10.18
N VAL A 567 5.45 8.87 8.95
CA VAL A 567 6.26 9.08 7.74
C VAL A 567 6.93 10.45 7.78
N TYR A 568 6.18 11.52 8.07
CA TYR A 568 6.75 12.87 8.17
C TYR A 568 7.76 13.01 9.32
N ALA A 569 7.46 12.46 10.51
CA ALA A 569 8.39 12.44 11.62
C ALA A 569 9.68 11.69 11.28
N GLY A 570 9.55 10.57 10.56
CA GLY A 570 10.68 9.79 10.06
C GLY A 570 11.52 10.56 9.05
N PHE A 571 10.90 11.23 8.07
CA PHE A 571 11.65 12.08 7.12
C PHE A 571 12.34 13.27 7.80
N ALA A 572 11.68 13.94 8.75
CA ALA A 572 12.28 15.02 9.53
C ALA A 572 13.47 14.52 10.36
N GLY A 573 13.31 13.38 11.03
CA GLY A 573 14.38 12.70 11.75
C GLY A 573 15.54 12.31 10.84
N LEU A 574 15.24 11.79 9.64
CA LEU A 574 16.24 11.38 8.66
C LEU A 574 17.08 12.59 8.22
N LEU A 575 16.42 13.71 7.89
CA LEU A 575 17.10 14.94 7.49
C LEU A 575 18.07 15.42 8.57
N VAL A 576 17.61 15.53 9.82
CA VAL A 576 18.44 15.98 10.95
C VAL A 576 19.60 14.99 11.20
N THR A 577 19.31 13.70 11.24
CA THR A 577 20.29 12.67 11.62
C THR A 577 21.33 12.43 10.53
N VAL A 578 21.00 12.63 9.25
CA VAL A 578 21.96 12.66 8.15
C VAL A 578 22.96 13.79 8.35
N PHE A 579 22.53 15.02 8.64
CA PHE A 579 23.46 16.12 8.94
C PHE A 579 24.34 15.84 10.16
N VAL A 580 23.76 15.34 11.24
CA VAL A 580 24.52 14.92 12.43
C VAL A 580 25.53 13.83 12.08
N SER A 581 25.17 12.91 11.17
CA SER A 581 26.05 11.83 10.73
C SER A 581 27.31 12.30 9.99
N TYR A 582 27.41 13.57 9.57
CA TYR A 582 28.62 14.16 8.97
C TYR A 582 29.59 14.78 10.01
N VAL A 583 29.21 14.94 11.28
CA VAL A 583 30.05 15.58 12.32
C VAL A 583 31.22 14.70 12.76
N SER A 584 32.46 14.94 12.33
CA SER A 584 33.63 14.09 12.67
C SER A 584 33.82 13.88 14.17
N HIS A 585 33.96 12.61 14.59
CA HIS A 585 34.35 12.24 15.94
C HIS A 585 35.86 12.04 16.00
N SER A 586 36.54 13.03 16.58
CA SER A 586 37.99 13.06 16.72
C SER A 586 38.38 12.88 18.18
N GLN A 587 39.41 12.07 18.41
CA GLN A 587 39.97 11.78 19.73
C GLN A 587 41.47 12.07 19.68
N ILE A 588 42.00 12.68 20.74
CA ILE A 588 43.41 13.04 20.90
C ILE A 588 43.88 12.53 22.26
N TRP A 589 45.06 11.94 22.28
CA TRP A 589 45.76 11.50 23.48
C TRP A 589 47.06 12.29 23.62
N LEU A 590 47.41 12.60 24.86
CA LEU A 590 48.67 13.21 25.25
C LEU A 590 49.29 12.38 26.37
N TRP A 591 50.57 12.10 26.26
CA TRP A 591 51.34 11.44 27.30
C TRP A 591 52.73 12.07 27.37
N GLN A 592 53.03 12.70 28.50
CA GLN A 592 54.35 13.17 28.88
C GLN A 592 55.02 12.07 29.72
N ASP A 593 56.24 11.70 29.35
CA ASP A 593 57.11 10.75 30.06
C ASP A 593 58.52 11.34 30.16
N GLY A 594 58.81 12.01 31.27
CA GLY A 594 60.03 12.81 31.44
C GLY A 594 60.14 13.89 30.37
N ASP A 595 61.24 13.88 29.62
CA ASP A 595 61.51 14.84 28.54
C ASP A 595 60.85 14.46 27.20
N GLU A 596 60.04 13.40 27.13
CA GLU A 596 59.35 13.01 25.91
C GLU A 596 57.84 13.30 25.98
N LEU A 597 57.34 13.98 24.95
CA LEU A 597 55.92 14.20 24.76
C LEU A 597 55.41 13.42 23.55
N PHE A 598 54.45 12.55 23.82
CA PHE A 598 53.70 11.82 22.80
C PHE A 598 52.33 12.46 22.62
N VAL A 599 52.05 12.83 21.37
CA VAL A 599 50.77 13.37 20.94
C VAL A 599 50.25 12.50 19.83
N GLY A 600 48.99 12.09 19.90
CA GLY A 600 48.39 11.36 18.79
C GLY A 600 46.89 11.46 18.78
N GLY A 601 46.31 11.29 17.60
CA GLY A 601 44.88 11.42 17.40
C GLY A 601 44.34 10.43 16.39
N THR A 602 43.07 10.09 16.55
CA THR A 602 42.29 9.33 15.58
C THR A 602 40.99 10.05 15.28
N SER A 603 40.50 9.88 14.06
CA SER A 603 39.18 10.38 13.68
C SER A 603 38.45 9.32 12.89
N ASN A 604 37.15 9.17 13.13
CA ASN A 604 36.33 8.25 12.34
C ASN A 604 36.18 8.67 10.87
N ARG A 605 36.41 9.95 10.57
CA ARG A 605 36.38 10.58 9.24
C ARG A 605 37.26 11.83 9.24
N ALA A 606 37.49 12.44 8.07
CA ALA A 606 38.26 13.68 7.94
C ALA A 606 39.66 13.62 8.62
N LYS A 607 40.38 12.51 8.43
CA LYS A 607 41.70 12.27 9.05
C LYS A 607 42.71 13.39 8.75
N LEU A 608 42.71 13.91 7.52
CA LEU A 608 43.57 15.01 7.11
C LEU A 608 43.26 16.31 7.85
N ALA A 609 41.97 16.61 8.10
CA ALA A 609 41.57 17.78 8.85
C ALA A 609 42.02 17.69 10.31
N LEU A 610 41.93 16.50 10.93
CA LEU A 610 42.46 16.25 12.27
C LEU A 610 43.98 16.45 12.31
N LEU A 611 44.71 15.96 11.31
CA LEU A 611 46.16 16.13 11.23
C LEU A 611 46.55 17.61 11.16
N LYS A 612 45.91 18.38 10.28
CA LYS A 612 46.13 19.82 10.16
C LYS A 612 45.79 20.56 11.45
N GLU A 613 44.65 20.25 12.08
CA GLU A 613 44.26 20.84 13.37
C GLU A 613 45.28 20.51 14.47
N LEU A 614 45.84 19.30 14.48
CA LEU A 614 46.86 18.88 15.43
C LEU A 614 48.18 19.65 15.21
N GLU A 615 48.62 19.81 13.97
CA GLU A 615 49.81 20.60 13.62
C GLU A 615 49.68 22.05 14.05
N GLU A 616 48.51 22.67 13.82
CA GLU A 616 48.23 24.04 14.26
C GLU A 616 48.29 24.19 15.80
N VAL A 617 47.70 23.23 16.53
CA VAL A 617 47.74 23.22 18.00
C VAL A 617 49.16 23.06 18.51
N LEU A 618 49.95 22.18 17.90
CA LEU A 618 51.36 21.98 18.25
C LEU A 618 52.20 23.23 17.94
N ALA A 619 51.97 23.88 16.80
CA ALA A 619 52.67 25.11 16.43
C ALA A 619 52.40 26.26 17.41
N LEU A 620 51.13 26.48 17.79
CA LEU A 620 50.74 27.52 18.74
C LEU A 620 51.32 27.29 20.14
N THR A 621 51.37 26.03 20.56
CA THR A 621 51.92 25.66 21.87
C THR A 621 53.45 25.62 21.89
N ASN A 622 54.09 25.48 20.73
CA ASN A 622 55.54 25.64 20.55
C ASN A 622 55.97 27.11 20.55
N ALA A 623 55.16 28.02 20.01
CA ALA A 623 55.45 29.46 20.00
C ALA A 623 55.37 30.11 21.40
N ALA A 624 54.74 29.44 22.38
CA ALA A 624 54.52 29.95 23.73
C ALA A 624 55.69 29.72 24.73
N GLY A 625 56.83 29.16 24.29
CA GLY A 625 58.06 29.08 25.07
C GLY A 625 58.79 27.73 24.99
N VAL A 626 60.12 27.80 24.90
CA VAL A 626 61.14 26.72 24.87
C VAL A 626 61.59 26.26 23.47
N THR A 627 62.84 26.60 23.15
CA THR A 627 63.66 26.08 22.05
C THR A 627 63.83 24.56 22.18
N ALA A 628 63.04 23.79 21.45
CA ALA A 628 63.25 22.35 21.25
C ALA A 628 63.92 22.12 19.89
N LYS A 629 64.97 21.30 19.86
CA LYS A 629 65.64 20.85 18.63
C LYS A 629 64.63 20.01 17.84
N GLU A 630 64.26 20.48 16.66
CA GLU A 630 63.23 19.90 15.80
C GLU A 630 63.56 18.46 15.38
N THR A 631 62.74 17.51 15.85
CA THR A 631 62.44 16.25 15.16
C THR A 631 60.97 15.89 15.35
N ALA A 632 60.07 16.85 15.08
CA ALA A 632 58.65 16.56 15.00
C ALA A 632 58.33 15.93 13.63
N THR A 633 58.40 14.61 13.53
CA THR A 633 57.92 13.89 12.34
C THR A 633 56.45 13.56 12.54
N THR A 634 55.55 14.41 12.03
CA THR A 634 54.13 14.07 11.93
C THR A 634 53.97 13.02 10.85
N VAL A 635 53.63 11.79 11.24
CA VAL A 635 53.41 10.69 10.28
C VAL A 635 51.91 10.47 10.13
N MET A 636 51.42 10.58 8.89
CA MET A 636 50.08 10.15 8.51
C MET A 636 50.15 8.69 8.07
N LYS A 637 49.29 7.83 8.64
CA LYS A 637 49.21 6.40 8.32
C LYS A 637 48.08 6.05 7.36
#